data_AF-A0A9W9VR10-F1
#
_entry.id   AF-A0A9W9VR10-F1
#
_cell.length_a   1.000
_cell.length_b   1.000
_cell.length_c   1.000
_cell.angle_alpha   90.00
_cell.angle_beta   90.00
_cell.angle_gamma   90.00
#
_symmetry.space_group_name_H-M   'P 1'
#
loop_
_entity.id
_entity.type
_entity.pdbx_description
1 polymer ?
#
loop_
_entity_poly.entity_id
_entity_poly.type
_entity_poly.pdbx_seq_one_letter_code
_entity_poly.pdbx_strand_id
1 'polypeptide(L)'
;MLFKSILLFAITGSSLALPNGPSFGQGLQKRSEPIIRGEDYTDTQKSAITRGHNEAITLAVHALSMLSQSDPDDTRLQKYFPAGSSSRSTVKLHVSAKVYEQIIGDPVDGVYKGSSKLENIRVVDDYNLAGTGHYACSNLRALAVLREYNNRFPKMIVCPAGFRQTPLLSISCDTLGEDVSDAMESLGASILHEYTHYTKLISPPLAGSSTDDQYGWYNSQAFAPYAESLQNADSYAWFAIEAYFTIKCHRNFGPWYDECSDE
;
A
#
# COMPACT_ATOMS: atom_id res chain seq x y z
N MET A 1 -23.01 59.14 11.49
CA MET A 1 -24.01 58.06 11.74
C MET A 1 -24.19 57.28 10.45
N LEU A 2 -23.58 56.11 10.33
CA LEU A 2 -23.78 55.18 9.21
C LEU A 2 -24.02 53.79 9.83
N PHE A 3 -25.24 53.28 9.72
CA PHE A 3 -25.59 51.94 10.17
C PHE A 3 -25.18 50.92 9.10
N LYS A 4 -24.33 49.95 9.46
CA LYS A 4 -24.07 48.75 8.65
C LYS A 4 -25.19 47.73 8.92
N SER A 5 -25.98 47.42 7.90
CA SER A 5 -26.89 46.28 7.91
C SER A 5 -26.11 44.98 7.75
N ILE A 6 -26.29 44.06 8.70
CA ILE A 6 -25.80 42.68 8.64
C ILE A 6 -26.94 41.84 8.06
N LEU A 7 -26.68 41.19 6.92
CA LEU A 7 -27.61 40.26 6.29
C LEU A 7 -27.40 38.87 6.90
N LEU A 8 -28.37 38.40 7.69
CA LEU A 8 -28.42 37.02 8.21
C LEU A 8 -29.07 36.12 7.15
N PHE A 9 -28.35 35.13 6.63
CA PHE A 9 -28.95 34.04 5.85
C PHE A 9 -29.42 32.95 6.82
N ALA A 10 -30.75 32.77 6.90
CA ALA A 10 -31.36 31.61 7.55
C ALA A 10 -31.29 30.41 6.60
N ILE A 11 -30.54 29.37 6.98
CA ILE A 11 -30.55 28.08 6.28
C ILE A 11 -31.71 27.26 6.86
N THR A 12 -32.81 27.18 6.11
CA THR A 12 -33.92 26.29 6.43
C THR A 12 -33.53 24.84 6.11
N GLY A 13 -33.43 24.00 7.13
CA GLY A 13 -33.21 22.56 6.99
C GLY A 13 -34.40 21.90 6.29
N SER A 14 -34.15 21.39 5.08
CA SER A 14 -35.06 20.47 4.41
C SER A 14 -34.64 19.05 4.75
N SER A 15 -35.46 18.33 5.53
CA SER A 15 -35.31 16.89 5.74
C SER A 15 -35.59 16.17 4.43
N LEU A 16 -34.54 15.75 3.73
CA LEU A 16 -34.64 14.84 2.60
C LEU A 16 -35.04 13.45 3.11
N ALA A 17 -36.27 13.03 2.82
CA ALA A 17 -36.68 11.65 2.95
C ALA A 17 -35.84 10.79 1.98
N LEU A 18 -35.16 9.79 2.51
CA LEU A 18 -34.41 8.82 1.72
C LEU A 18 -35.38 7.99 0.85
N PRO A 19 -35.14 7.86 -0.46
CA PRO A 19 -35.96 7.00 -1.31
C PRO A 19 -35.83 5.53 -0.88
N ASN A 20 -36.95 4.81 -0.93
CA ASN A 20 -37.02 3.37 -0.75
C ASN A 20 -35.94 2.66 -1.56
N GLY A 21 -35.10 1.88 -0.87
CA GLY A 21 -33.90 1.28 -1.42
C GLY A 21 -34.19 0.31 -2.58
N PRO A 22 -33.25 0.19 -3.53
CA PRO A 22 -33.38 -0.75 -4.63
C PRO A 22 -33.28 -2.20 -4.13
N SER A 23 -34.13 -3.03 -4.76
CA SER A 23 -34.11 -4.49 -4.69
C SER A 23 -32.70 -5.07 -4.79
N PHE A 24 -32.32 -5.91 -3.82
CA PHE A 24 -31.13 -6.75 -3.88
C PHE A 24 -31.27 -7.77 -5.03
N GLY A 25 -30.87 -7.35 -6.24
CA GLY A 25 -30.39 -8.31 -7.21
C GLY A 25 -29.14 -8.96 -6.64
N GLN A 26 -29.12 -10.29 -6.52
CA GLN A 26 -27.91 -11.07 -6.28
C GLN A 26 -26.99 -10.93 -7.51
N GLY A 27 -26.41 -9.74 -7.70
CA GLY A 27 -25.28 -9.55 -8.58
C GLY A 27 -24.11 -10.33 -7.98
N LEU A 28 -23.51 -11.22 -8.77
CA LEU A 28 -22.27 -11.90 -8.41
C LEU A 28 -21.27 -10.84 -7.95
N GLN A 29 -20.97 -10.79 -6.65
CA GLN A 29 -19.99 -9.85 -6.13
C GLN A 29 -18.64 -10.20 -6.74
N LYS A 30 -18.09 -9.27 -7.51
CA LYS A 30 -16.77 -9.36 -8.11
C LYS A 30 -15.75 -9.60 -6.98
N ARG A 31 -15.10 -10.77 -6.99
CA ARG A 31 -14.06 -11.07 -6.01
C ARG A 31 -12.79 -10.33 -6.41
N SER A 32 -12.14 -9.72 -5.44
CA SER A 32 -10.85 -9.06 -5.58
C SER A 32 -9.79 -9.69 -4.68
N GLU A 33 -10.22 -10.51 -3.72
CA GLU A 33 -9.34 -11.26 -2.83
C GLU A 33 -8.52 -12.30 -3.61
N PRO A 34 -7.22 -12.45 -3.28
CA PRO A 34 -6.40 -13.56 -3.78
C PRO A 34 -7.01 -14.92 -3.44
N ILE A 35 -6.78 -15.90 -4.31
CA ILE A 35 -7.23 -17.28 -4.06
C ILE A 35 -6.22 -17.96 -3.13
N ILE A 36 -6.63 -18.22 -1.88
CA ILE A 36 -5.81 -18.96 -0.92
C ILE A 36 -5.93 -20.45 -1.19
N ARG A 37 -4.85 -21.06 -1.68
CA ARG A 37 -4.73 -22.49 -1.98
C ARG A 37 -3.68 -23.23 -1.15
N GLY A 38 -2.94 -22.53 -0.28
CA GLY A 38 -2.00 -23.18 0.63
C GLY A 38 -2.74 -24.15 1.55
N GLU A 39 -2.42 -25.43 1.40
CA GLU A 39 -2.99 -26.52 2.18
C GLU A 39 -2.39 -26.54 3.58
N ASP A 40 -1.12 -26.13 3.71
CA ASP A 40 -0.39 -26.11 4.98
C ASP A 40 -0.68 -24.87 5.83
N TYR A 41 -1.34 -23.83 5.26
CA TYR A 41 -1.80 -22.71 6.05
C TYR A 41 -2.97 -23.09 6.97
N THR A 42 -2.76 -22.88 8.27
CA THR A 42 -3.81 -22.95 9.31
C THR A 42 -4.92 -21.92 9.05
N ASP A 43 -6.09 -22.12 9.63
CA ASP A 43 -7.22 -21.17 9.50
C ASP A 43 -6.85 -19.76 10.02
N THR A 44 -6.04 -19.69 11.08
CA THR A 44 -5.49 -18.44 11.61
C THR A 44 -4.60 -17.74 10.58
N GLN A 45 -3.74 -18.48 9.88
CA GLN A 45 -2.89 -17.93 8.83
C GLN A 45 -3.70 -17.49 7.61
N LYS A 46 -4.70 -18.27 7.18
CA LYS A 46 -5.62 -17.90 6.10
C LYS A 46 -6.39 -16.61 6.43
N SER A 47 -6.82 -16.48 7.68
CA SER A 47 -7.46 -15.25 8.19
C SER A 47 -6.48 -14.07 8.22
N ALA A 48 -5.21 -14.30 8.60
CA ALA A 48 -4.18 -13.27 8.57
C ALA A 48 -3.85 -12.81 7.14
N ILE A 49 -3.79 -13.72 6.17
CA ILE A 49 -3.61 -13.40 4.73
C ILE A 49 -4.78 -12.54 4.23
N THR A 50 -6.01 -12.92 4.57
CA THR A 50 -7.22 -12.16 4.17
C THR A 50 -7.21 -10.77 4.78
N ARG A 51 -6.86 -10.65 6.07
CA ARG A 51 -6.68 -9.36 6.72
C ARG A 51 -5.58 -8.54 6.06
N GLY A 52 -4.42 -9.14 5.78
CA GLY A 52 -3.30 -8.47 5.13
C GLY A 52 -3.68 -7.93 3.74
N HIS A 53 -4.46 -8.66 2.94
CA HIS A 53 -5.02 -8.12 1.70
C HIS A 53 -5.86 -6.84 1.94
N ASN A 54 -6.78 -6.86 2.90
CA ASN A 54 -7.60 -5.69 3.21
C ASN A 54 -6.77 -4.52 3.75
N GLU A 55 -5.75 -4.79 4.55
CA GLU A 55 -4.77 -3.81 5.01
C GLU A 55 -4.00 -3.20 3.82
N ALA A 56 -3.56 -4.01 2.85
CA ALA A 56 -2.88 -3.54 1.64
C ALA A 56 -3.75 -2.57 0.82
N ILE A 57 -5.04 -2.89 0.64
CA ILE A 57 -6.00 -1.99 -0.03
C ILE A 57 -6.20 -0.71 0.79
N THR A 58 -6.30 -0.82 2.11
CA THR A 58 -6.43 0.34 3.00
C THR A 58 -5.23 1.27 2.88
N LEU A 59 -4.01 0.73 2.93
CA LEU A 59 -2.76 1.48 2.74
C LEU A 59 -2.75 2.20 1.39
N ALA A 60 -3.06 1.48 0.30
CA ALA A 60 -3.09 2.05 -1.04
C ALA A 60 -4.12 3.18 -1.20
N VAL A 61 -5.31 3.06 -0.58
CA VAL A 61 -6.32 4.14 -0.56
C VAL A 61 -5.79 5.38 0.16
N HIS A 62 -5.13 5.22 1.30
CA HIS A 62 -4.57 6.35 2.06
C HIS A 62 -3.42 7.02 1.30
N ALA A 63 -2.55 6.23 0.66
CA ALA A 63 -1.50 6.72 -0.22
C ALA A 63 -2.09 7.56 -1.37
N LEU A 64 -3.10 7.04 -2.07
CA LEU A 64 -3.75 7.76 -3.17
C LEU A 64 -4.43 9.05 -2.69
N SER A 65 -5.11 9.00 -1.55
CA SER A 65 -5.72 10.18 -0.93
C SER A 65 -4.68 11.26 -0.63
N MET A 66 -3.52 10.88 -0.09
CA MET A 66 -2.42 11.80 0.17
C MET A 66 -1.87 12.39 -1.14
N LEU A 67 -1.56 11.55 -2.13
CA LEU A 67 -1.05 11.99 -3.43
C LEU A 67 -2.01 12.96 -4.15
N SER A 68 -3.32 12.76 -4.02
CA SER A 68 -4.31 13.65 -4.63
C SER A 68 -4.33 15.07 -4.04
N GLN A 69 -3.76 15.24 -2.85
CA GLN A 69 -3.70 16.49 -2.11
C GLN A 69 -2.28 17.08 -2.03
N SER A 70 -1.26 16.28 -2.34
CA SER A 70 0.14 16.69 -2.26
C SER A 70 0.52 17.63 -3.40
N ASP A 71 1.29 18.66 -3.06
CA ASP A 71 2.10 19.41 -4.03
C ASP A 71 3.25 18.51 -4.50
N PRO A 72 3.70 18.60 -5.77
CA PRO A 72 4.92 17.93 -6.21
C PRO A 72 6.16 18.17 -5.33
N ASP A 73 6.22 19.26 -4.57
CA ASP A 73 7.30 19.58 -3.61
C ASP A 73 7.02 19.08 -2.17
N ASP A 74 5.96 18.28 -1.95
CA ASP A 74 5.68 17.65 -0.65
C ASP A 74 6.88 16.82 -0.19
N THR A 75 7.46 17.18 0.96
CA THR A 75 8.67 16.54 1.47
C THR A 75 8.48 15.04 1.70
N ARG A 76 7.26 14.57 2.00
CA ARG A 76 6.96 13.14 2.16
C ARG A 76 7.02 12.41 0.82
N LEU A 77 6.53 13.04 -0.25
CA LEU A 77 6.67 12.50 -1.60
C LEU A 77 8.15 12.45 -2.01
N GLN A 78 8.90 13.50 -1.70
CA GLN A 78 10.32 13.61 -2.05
C GLN A 78 11.20 12.56 -1.36
N LYS A 79 10.83 12.10 -0.16
CA LYS A 79 11.53 11.00 0.52
C LYS A 79 11.57 9.72 -0.31
N TYR A 80 10.43 9.33 -0.89
CA TYR A 80 10.30 8.04 -1.58
C TYR A 80 10.41 8.14 -3.10
N PHE A 81 10.13 9.32 -3.66
CA PHE A 81 10.10 9.55 -5.11
C PHE A 81 10.80 10.88 -5.46
N PRO A 82 12.11 11.03 -5.20
CA PRO A 82 12.80 12.32 -5.28
C PRO A 82 12.77 12.96 -6.68
N ALA A 83 12.57 14.28 -6.71
CA ALA A 83 12.56 15.12 -7.89
C ALA A 83 13.96 15.52 -8.37
N GLY A 84 14.52 14.74 -9.30
CA GLY A 84 15.73 15.18 -10.00
C GLY A 84 15.59 16.51 -10.76
N SER A 85 14.39 16.90 -11.24
CA SER A 85 14.10 18.20 -11.87
C SER A 85 12.59 18.53 -11.83
N SER A 86 12.21 19.83 -11.90
CA SER A 86 10.82 20.32 -11.71
C SER A 86 9.79 19.81 -12.73
N SER A 87 10.16 19.61 -14.00
CA SER A 87 9.25 19.02 -15.01
C SER A 87 8.96 17.54 -14.77
N ARG A 88 9.78 16.85 -13.97
CA ARG A 88 9.58 15.43 -13.63
C ARG A 88 8.63 15.28 -12.44
N SER A 89 8.40 16.34 -11.66
CA SER A 89 7.63 16.29 -10.40
C SER A 89 6.15 15.92 -10.62
N THR A 90 5.49 16.50 -11.62
CA THR A 90 4.10 16.14 -11.96
C THR A 90 3.98 14.73 -12.54
N VAL A 91 4.98 14.30 -13.33
CA VAL A 91 5.01 12.94 -13.89
C VAL A 91 5.15 11.90 -12.78
N LYS A 92 5.95 12.15 -11.73
CA LYS A 92 6.06 11.30 -10.54
C LYS A 92 4.72 11.09 -9.89
N LEU A 93 4.07 12.19 -9.53
CA LEU A 93 2.81 12.16 -8.83
C LEU A 93 1.80 11.31 -9.61
N HIS A 94 1.75 11.50 -10.93
CA HIS A 94 0.89 10.71 -11.80
C HIS A 94 1.27 9.23 -11.84
N VAL A 95 2.55 8.89 -12.00
CA VAL A 95 3.02 7.48 -12.05
C VAL A 95 2.76 6.78 -10.72
N SER A 96 3.12 7.41 -9.60
CA SER A 96 2.92 6.83 -8.27
C SER A 96 1.43 6.66 -7.95
N ALA A 97 0.59 7.66 -8.27
CA ALA A 97 -0.86 7.55 -8.12
C ALA A 97 -1.43 6.41 -8.98
N LYS A 98 -0.96 6.27 -10.24
CA LYS A 98 -1.38 5.21 -11.16
C LYS A 98 -1.18 3.81 -10.57
N VAL A 99 -0.08 3.56 -9.88
CA VAL A 99 0.22 2.28 -9.24
C VAL A 99 -0.85 1.96 -8.19
N TYR A 100 -1.16 2.91 -7.30
CA TYR A 100 -2.20 2.71 -6.28
C TYR A 100 -3.59 2.56 -6.89
N GLU A 101 -3.96 3.37 -7.89
CA GLU A 101 -5.21 3.23 -8.64
C GLU A 101 -5.37 1.82 -9.24
N GLN A 102 -4.30 1.28 -9.82
CA GLN A 102 -4.29 -0.07 -10.40
C GLN A 102 -4.46 -1.16 -9.35
N ILE A 103 -3.96 -0.96 -8.12
CA ILE A 103 -4.09 -1.90 -7.00
C ILE A 103 -5.49 -1.85 -6.40
N ILE A 104 -6.02 -0.66 -6.09
CA ILE A 104 -7.32 -0.51 -5.43
C ILE A 104 -8.49 -0.79 -6.37
N GLY A 105 -8.31 -0.57 -7.67
CA GLY A 105 -9.34 -0.75 -8.70
C GLY A 105 -10.55 0.17 -8.53
N ASP A 106 -11.63 -0.15 -9.24
CA ASP A 106 -12.89 0.59 -9.12
C ASP A 106 -13.63 0.21 -7.82
N PRO A 107 -14.24 1.18 -7.12
CA PRO A 107 -15.04 0.88 -5.95
C PRO A 107 -16.32 0.12 -6.33
N VAL A 108 -16.73 -0.82 -5.48
CA VAL A 108 -18.02 -1.52 -5.59
C VAL A 108 -18.89 -1.01 -4.44
N ASP A 109 -20.03 -0.40 -4.77
CA ASP A 109 -20.92 0.23 -3.79
C ASP A 109 -20.22 1.27 -2.89
N GLY A 110 -19.27 2.02 -3.46
CA GLY A 110 -18.49 3.03 -2.74
C GLY A 110 -17.36 2.48 -1.88
N VAL A 111 -17.12 1.16 -1.90
CA VAL A 111 -16.05 0.50 -1.13
C VAL A 111 -14.98 -0.04 -2.05
N TYR A 112 -13.72 0.35 -1.82
CA TYR A 112 -12.58 -0.26 -2.50
C TYR A 112 -12.30 -1.64 -1.94
N LYS A 113 -12.35 -2.65 -2.80
CA LYS A 113 -12.03 -4.04 -2.46
C LYS A 113 -10.72 -4.52 -3.11
N GLY A 114 -10.10 -3.70 -3.95
CA GLY A 114 -8.97 -4.10 -4.78
C GLY A 114 -9.39 -4.39 -6.23
N SER A 115 -8.41 -4.32 -7.12
CA SER A 115 -8.57 -4.64 -8.54
C SER A 115 -8.92 -6.12 -8.74
N SER A 116 -9.83 -6.42 -9.69
CA SER A 116 -10.11 -7.83 -10.05
C SER A 116 -8.88 -8.59 -10.50
N LYS A 117 -7.83 -7.91 -10.96
CA LYS A 117 -6.61 -8.61 -11.35
C LYS A 117 -5.95 -9.33 -10.16
N LEU A 118 -6.15 -8.84 -8.93
CA LEU A 118 -5.65 -9.45 -7.70
C LEU A 118 -6.24 -10.85 -7.46
N GLU A 119 -7.43 -11.14 -7.99
CA GLU A 119 -8.05 -12.49 -7.92
C GLU A 119 -7.20 -13.56 -8.62
N ASN A 120 -6.31 -13.16 -9.53
CA ASN A 120 -5.42 -14.10 -10.22
C ASN A 120 -4.23 -14.53 -9.36
N ILE A 121 -3.92 -13.81 -8.29
CA ILE A 121 -2.84 -14.17 -7.37
C ILE A 121 -3.27 -15.40 -6.58
N ARG A 122 -2.44 -16.44 -6.60
CA ARG A 122 -2.64 -17.66 -5.83
C ARG A 122 -1.74 -17.63 -4.62
N VAL A 123 -2.31 -17.61 -3.42
CA VAL A 123 -1.54 -17.74 -2.19
C VAL A 123 -1.31 -19.24 -1.95
N VAL A 124 -0.06 -19.68 -2.02
CA VAL A 124 0.33 -21.10 -1.99
C VAL A 124 1.33 -21.36 -0.87
N ASP A 125 1.50 -22.64 -0.50
CA ASP A 125 2.52 -23.04 0.45
C ASP A 125 3.92 -22.75 -0.09
N ASP A 126 4.89 -22.62 0.83
CA ASP A 126 6.29 -22.48 0.44
C ASP A 126 6.79 -23.75 -0.25
N TYR A 127 7.61 -23.59 -1.28
CA TYR A 127 8.06 -24.69 -2.10
C TYR A 127 9.53 -24.57 -2.48
N ASN A 128 10.15 -25.73 -2.69
CA ASN A 128 11.52 -25.82 -3.18
C ASN A 128 11.62 -25.26 -4.60
N LEU A 129 12.33 -24.15 -4.73
CA LEU A 129 12.56 -23.43 -5.98
C LEU A 129 13.37 -24.30 -6.93
N ALA A 130 12.73 -24.74 -8.02
CA ALA A 130 13.34 -25.50 -9.11
C ALA A 130 14.15 -26.74 -8.66
N GLY A 131 13.81 -27.35 -7.53
CA GLY A 131 14.50 -28.53 -6.99
C GLY A 131 15.92 -28.24 -6.45
N THR A 132 16.26 -26.97 -6.24
CA THR A 132 17.60 -26.55 -5.76
C THR A 132 17.85 -26.85 -4.28
N GLY A 133 16.79 -27.16 -3.52
CA GLY A 133 16.84 -27.25 -2.06
C GLY A 133 16.57 -25.90 -1.36
N HIS A 134 16.47 -24.81 -2.12
CA HIS A 134 16.16 -23.48 -1.60
C HIS A 134 14.66 -23.20 -1.68
N TYR A 135 14.06 -22.83 -0.54
CA TYR A 135 12.66 -22.45 -0.45
C TYR A 135 12.47 -20.95 -0.68
N ALA A 136 11.26 -20.52 -1.05
CA ALA A 136 10.98 -19.10 -1.29
C ALA A 136 11.16 -18.29 0.00
N CYS A 137 10.80 -18.85 1.16
CA CYS A 137 11.00 -18.24 2.48
C CYS A 137 12.30 -18.68 3.18
N SER A 138 13.33 -19.04 2.41
CA SER A 138 14.65 -19.40 2.98
C SER A 138 15.32 -18.23 3.71
N ASN A 139 15.01 -16.98 3.34
CA ASN A 139 15.36 -15.82 4.13
C ASN A 139 14.39 -15.70 5.32
N LEU A 140 14.89 -15.89 6.54
CA LEU A 140 14.09 -15.82 7.78
C LEU A 140 13.44 -14.46 8.06
N ARG A 141 13.86 -13.40 7.35
CA ARG A 141 13.30 -12.05 7.42
C ARG A 141 12.28 -11.75 6.33
N ALA A 142 12.17 -12.57 5.29
CA ALA A 142 11.15 -12.37 4.26
C ALA A 142 9.76 -12.48 4.89
N LEU A 143 8.89 -11.53 4.59
CA LEU A 143 7.52 -11.47 5.12
C LEU A 143 6.53 -12.10 4.14
N ALA A 144 6.68 -11.76 2.86
CA ALA A 144 5.99 -12.37 1.73
C ALA A 144 6.95 -12.41 0.54
N VAL A 145 6.58 -13.17 -0.50
CA VAL A 145 7.29 -13.23 -1.77
C VAL A 145 6.29 -13.48 -2.90
N LEU A 146 6.36 -12.72 -3.99
CA LEU A 146 5.66 -13.01 -5.24
C LEU A 146 6.60 -13.70 -6.23
N ARG A 147 6.19 -14.90 -6.66
CA ARG A 147 6.85 -15.65 -7.72
C ARG A 147 6.00 -15.66 -8.97
N GLU A 148 6.67 -15.83 -10.11
CA GLU A 148 6.01 -15.88 -11.41
C GLU A 148 5.18 -14.60 -11.67
N TYR A 149 5.69 -13.45 -11.24
CA TYR A 149 5.03 -12.14 -11.27
C TYR A 149 4.69 -11.64 -12.69
N ASN A 150 5.23 -12.30 -13.72
CA ASN A 150 4.90 -12.08 -15.13
C ASN A 150 3.82 -13.03 -15.68
N ASN A 151 3.47 -14.08 -14.94
CA ASN A 151 2.46 -15.06 -15.34
C ASN A 151 1.05 -14.52 -15.13
N ARG A 152 0.07 -15.14 -15.81
CA ARG A 152 -1.35 -14.83 -15.59
C ARG A 152 -1.76 -15.08 -14.14
N PHE A 153 -1.25 -16.15 -13.53
CA PHE A 153 -1.58 -16.56 -12.16
C PHE A 153 -0.30 -16.61 -11.31
N PRO A 154 0.20 -15.46 -10.83
CA PRO A 154 1.40 -15.45 -10.01
C PRO A 154 1.14 -16.16 -8.66
N LYS A 155 2.22 -16.60 -8.02
CA LYS A 155 2.17 -17.32 -6.74
C LYS A 155 2.69 -16.42 -5.65
N MET A 156 1.86 -16.12 -4.67
CA MET A 156 2.27 -15.42 -3.46
C MET A 156 2.52 -16.46 -2.35
N ILE A 157 3.64 -16.31 -1.65
CA ILE A 157 3.96 -17.09 -0.46
C ILE A 157 4.07 -16.11 0.69
N VAL A 158 3.29 -16.31 1.75
CA VAL A 158 3.47 -15.58 3.02
C VAL A 158 4.37 -16.41 3.92
N CYS A 159 5.48 -15.81 4.32
CA CYS A 159 6.53 -16.47 5.07
C CYS A 159 6.24 -16.45 6.58
N PRO A 160 6.89 -17.32 7.38
CA PRO A 160 6.66 -17.37 8.83
C PRO A 160 6.83 -16.02 9.55
N ALA A 161 7.72 -15.16 9.07
CA ALA A 161 7.91 -13.82 9.64
C ALA A 161 6.74 -12.88 9.37
N GLY A 162 6.08 -12.98 8.22
CA GLY A 162 4.89 -12.18 7.90
C GLY A 162 3.74 -12.41 8.89
N PHE A 163 3.58 -13.65 9.38
CA PHE A 163 2.56 -13.97 10.38
C PHE A 163 2.85 -13.45 11.80
N ARG A 164 4.08 -13.00 12.06
CA ARG A 164 4.46 -12.38 13.35
C ARG A 164 4.24 -10.87 13.37
N GLN A 165 3.91 -10.27 12.22
CA GLN A 165 3.70 -8.84 12.12
C GLN A 165 2.44 -8.39 12.87
N THR A 166 2.53 -7.21 13.48
CA THR A 166 1.38 -6.59 14.15
C THR A 166 0.35 -6.19 13.09
N PRO A 167 -0.95 -6.51 13.26
CA PRO A 167 -2.00 -6.02 12.37
C PRO A 167 -1.99 -4.49 12.29
N LEU A 168 -2.18 -3.93 11.11
CA LEU A 168 -2.07 -2.48 10.85
C LEU A 168 -2.96 -1.63 11.77
N LEU A 169 -4.19 -2.11 12.02
CA LEU A 169 -5.15 -1.41 12.88
C LEU A 169 -4.74 -1.43 14.36
N SER A 170 -3.97 -2.43 14.79
CA SER A 170 -3.53 -2.63 16.17
C SER A 170 -2.28 -1.83 16.55
N ILE A 171 -1.58 -1.24 15.58
CA ILE A 171 -0.42 -0.38 15.84
C ILE A 171 -0.91 0.96 16.41
N SER A 172 -0.51 1.29 17.63
CA SER A 172 -0.92 2.52 18.33
C SER A 172 -0.03 3.72 17.95
N CYS A 173 -0.62 4.89 17.77
CA CYS A 173 0.12 6.13 17.52
C CYS A 173 1.06 6.49 18.68
N ASP A 174 0.67 6.17 19.92
CA ASP A 174 1.45 6.47 21.13
C ASP A 174 2.74 5.63 21.22
N THR A 175 2.78 4.49 20.52
CA THR A 175 3.95 3.60 20.47
C THR A 175 4.89 3.93 19.32
N LEU A 176 4.47 4.80 18.40
CA LEU A 176 5.30 5.22 17.28
C LEU A 176 6.14 6.41 17.71
N GLY A 177 7.43 6.40 17.36
CA GLY A 177 8.30 7.57 17.48
C GLY A 177 7.92 8.69 16.51
N GLU A 178 8.78 9.70 16.40
CA GLU A 178 8.60 10.81 15.45
C GLU A 178 9.00 10.44 14.02
N ASP A 179 9.70 9.32 13.81
CA ASP A 179 10.23 8.91 12.51
C ASP A 179 9.53 7.65 11.97
N VAL A 180 9.63 7.48 10.65
CA VAL A 180 9.25 6.22 9.99
C VAL A 180 10.16 5.09 10.48
N SER A 181 9.57 3.94 10.84
CA SER A 181 10.31 2.82 11.39
C SER A 181 9.60 1.48 11.17
N ASP A 182 10.32 0.37 11.41
CA ASP A 182 9.80 -1.00 11.36
C ASP A 182 8.59 -1.23 12.28
N ALA A 183 8.41 -0.41 13.32
CA ALA A 183 7.24 -0.47 14.20
C ALA A 183 5.91 -0.17 13.47
N MET A 184 5.98 0.43 12.29
CA MET A 184 4.82 0.72 11.42
C MET A 184 4.53 -0.41 10.43
N GLU A 185 5.44 -1.38 10.27
CA GLU A 185 5.31 -2.46 9.30
C GLU A 185 4.16 -3.41 9.68
N SER A 186 3.45 -3.90 8.67
CA SER A 186 2.36 -4.87 8.83
C SER A 186 2.41 -5.88 7.69
N LEU A 187 1.77 -7.03 7.86
CA LEU A 187 1.62 -8.01 6.76
C LEU A 187 0.93 -7.37 5.54
N GLY A 188 -0.02 -6.46 5.75
CA GLY A 188 -0.64 -5.73 4.65
C GLY A 188 0.33 -4.86 3.85
N ALA A 189 1.32 -4.25 4.50
CA ALA A 189 2.35 -3.50 3.79
C ALA A 189 3.24 -4.42 2.94
N SER A 190 3.63 -5.58 3.46
CA SER A 190 4.39 -6.56 2.68
C SER A 190 3.58 -7.11 1.51
N ILE A 191 2.28 -7.37 1.69
CA ILE A 191 1.39 -7.79 0.58
C ILE A 191 1.25 -6.67 -0.45
N LEU A 192 1.17 -5.40 -0.02
CA LEU A 192 1.15 -4.25 -0.93
C LEU A 192 2.44 -4.18 -1.75
N HIS A 193 3.61 -4.32 -1.11
CA HIS A 193 4.91 -4.45 -1.79
C HIS A 193 4.81 -5.49 -2.90
N GLU A 194 4.37 -6.71 -2.59
CA GLU A 194 4.29 -7.80 -3.57
C GLU A 194 3.32 -7.52 -4.72
N TYR A 195 2.22 -6.79 -4.49
CA TYR A 195 1.31 -6.41 -5.57
C TYR A 195 1.99 -5.52 -6.62
N THR A 196 2.96 -4.71 -6.21
CA THR A 196 3.68 -3.84 -7.15
C THR A 196 4.53 -4.62 -8.16
N HIS A 197 5.00 -5.82 -7.80
CA HIS A 197 5.74 -6.72 -8.69
C HIS A 197 4.86 -7.34 -9.78
N TYR A 198 3.54 -7.42 -9.59
CA TYR A 198 2.65 -8.11 -10.52
C TYR A 198 2.48 -7.35 -11.83
N THR A 199 3.28 -7.68 -12.84
CA THR A 199 3.33 -6.98 -14.16
C THR A 199 2.03 -6.93 -14.95
N LYS A 200 1.05 -7.78 -14.63
CA LYS A 200 -0.28 -7.73 -15.27
C LYS A 200 -1.23 -6.79 -14.52
N LEU A 201 -0.97 -6.50 -13.25
CA LEU A 201 -1.66 -5.50 -12.45
C LEU A 201 -1.12 -4.10 -12.79
N ILE A 202 0.19 -3.91 -12.64
CA ILE A 202 0.85 -2.61 -12.74
C ILE A 202 1.35 -2.33 -14.16
N SER A 203 1.12 -1.10 -14.64
CA SER A 203 1.56 -0.65 -15.96
C SER A 203 2.03 0.83 -15.91
N PRO A 204 3.29 1.13 -16.29
CA PRO A 204 4.32 0.17 -16.72
C PRO A 204 4.74 -0.76 -15.56
N PRO A 205 5.08 -2.03 -15.82
CA PRO A 205 5.58 -2.92 -14.78
C PRO A 205 6.82 -2.33 -14.11
N LEU A 206 6.96 -2.55 -12.80
CA LEU A 206 8.24 -2.35 -12.13
C LEU A 206 9.21 -3.40 -12.71
N ALA A 207 10.25 -2.96 -13.43
CA ALA A 207 11.12 -3.81 -14.20
C ALA A 207 12.46 -4.06 -13.50
N GLY A 208 12.90 -5.32 -13.50
CA GLY A 208 14.29 -5.71 -13.21
C GLY A 208 14.53 -6.32 -11.83
N SER A 209 15.77 -6.70 -11.55
CA SER A 209 16.24 -7.11 -10.23
C SER A 209 16.31 -5.94 -9.24
N SER A 210 16.32 -4.70 -9.74
CA SER A 210 16.40 -3.47 -8.97
C SER A 210 15.14 -3.08 -8.22
N THR A 211 14.06 -3.85 -8.37
CA THR A 211 12.80 -3.61 -7.67
C THR A 211 12.88 -3.92 -6.17
N ASP A 212 13.92 -4.67 -5.76
CA ASP A 212 14.19 -5.15 -4.41
C ASP A 212 15.63 -4.86 -3.94
N ASP A 213 16.41 -4.09 -4.70
CA ASP A 213 17.82 -3.81 -4.37
C ASP A 213 17.96 -2.90 -3.12
N GLN A 214 16.86 -2.29 -2.65
CA GLN A 214 16.81 -1.35 -1.54
C GLN A 214 15.66 -1.69 -0.58
N TYR A 215 15.94 -2.59 0.38
CA TYR A 215 14.96 -3.05 1.35
C TYR A 215 14.82 -2.14 2.58
N GLY A 216 13.60 -2.01 3.08
CA GLY A 216 13.27 -1.33 4.34
C GLY A 216 13.13 0.18 4.18
N TRP A 217 12.58 0.82 5.23
CA TRP A 217 12.23 2.24 5.20
C TRP A 217 13.46 3.13 4.96
N TYR A 218 14.63 2.76 5.51
CA TYR A 218 15.85 3.54 5.38
C TYR A 218 16.33 3.59 3.93
N ASN A 219 16.53 2.42 3.30
CA ASN A 219 17.02 2.37 1.93
C ASN A 219 16.02 2.96 0.94
N SER A 220 14.72 2.78 1.20
CA SER A 220 13.64 3.39 0.40
C SER A 220 13.68 4.92 0.39
N GLN A 221 14.26 5.55 1.42
CA GLN A 221 14.40 6.99 1.55
C GLN A 221 15.79 7.49 1.13
N ALA A 222 16.83 6.70 1.40
CA ALA A 222 18.20 7.20 1.41
C ALA A 222 18.96 7.07 0.07
N PHE A 223 18.54 6.20 -0.87
CA PHE A 223 19.52 5.76 -1.90
C PHE A 223 19.10 5.61 -3.35
N ALA A 224 17.86 5.86 -3.77
CA ALA A 224 17.53 5.70 -5.18
C ALA A 224 17.57 7.04 -5.97
N PRO A 225 18.43 7.18 -7.00
CA PRO A 225 18.19 8.12 -8.09
C PRO A 225 16.75 7.97 -8.58
N TYR A 226 16.12 9.08 -8.97
CA TYR A 226 14.71 9.14 -9.36
C TYR A 226 14.16 7.91 -10.11
N ALA A 227 14.85 7.45 -11.15
CA ALA A 227 14.37 6.34 -11.97
C ALA A 227 14.27 5.02 -11.20
N GLU A 228 15.17 4.77 -10.25
CA GLU A 228 15.20 3.56 -9.43
C GLU A 228 14.09 3.60 -8.38
N SER A 229 13.80 4.77 -7.80
CA SER A 229 12.77 4.91 -6.77
C SER A 229 11.36 4.58 -7.28
N LEU A 230 11.06 4.95 -8.53
CA LEU A 230 9.81 4.58 -9.19
C LEU A 230 9.71 3.09 -9.53
N GLN A 231 10.83 2.37 -9.48
CA GLN A 231 10.89 0.93 -9.74
C GLN A 231 11.03 0.12 -8.46
N ASN A 232 11.31 0.74 -7.31
CA ASN A 232 11.44 0.05 -6.03
C ASN A 232 10.06 -0.22 -5.41
N ALA A 233 9.73 -1.49 -5.17
CA ALA A 233 8.48 -1.90 -4.54
C ALA A 233 8.34 -1.37 -3.11
N ASP A 234 9.45 -1.32 -2.36
CA ASP A 234 9.46 -0.84 -0.99
C ASP A 234 9.21 0.68 -0.90
N SER A 235 9.61 1.47 -1.90
CA SER A 235 9.25 2.90 -1.96
C SER A 235 7.73 3.11 -1.96
N TYR A 236 6.97 2.24 -2.64
CA TYR A 236 5.51 2.29 -2.60
C TYR A 236 4.95 1.81 -1.25
N ALA A 237 5.44 0.68 -0.73
CA ALA A 237 4.95 0.16 0.55
C ALA A 237 5.17 1.16 1.69
N TRP A 238 6.37 1.73 1.79
CA TRP A 238 6.72 2.68 2.85
C TRP A 238 6.06 4.03 2.70
N PHE A 239 5.88 4.55 1.48
CA PHE A 239 5.06 5.74 1.27
C PHE A 239 3.62 5.51 1.74
N ALA A 240 3.03 4.35 1.42
CA ALA A 240 1.66 4.05 1.85
C ALA A 240 1.53 3.87 3.36
N ILE A 241 2.53 3.27 4.02
CA ILE A 241 2.64 3.21 5.49
C ILE A 241 2.66 4.62 6.08
N GLU A 242 3.60 5.49 5.64
CA GLU A 242 3.72 6.85 6.16
C GLU A 242 2.43 7.64 5.92
N ALA A 243 1.82 7.50 4.74
CA ALA A 243 0.56 8.16 4.41
C ALA A 243 -0.58 7.75 5.36
N TYR A 244 -0.72 6.45 5.60
CA TYR A 244 -1.74 5.93 6.51
C TYR A 244 -1.54 6.43 7.94
N PHE A 245 -0.34 6.30 8.50
CA PHE A 245 -0.11 6.74 9.88
C PHE A 245 -0.15 8.26 10.02
N THR A 246 0.22 9.01 8.98
CA THR A 246 0.08 10.46 8.99
C THR A 246 -1.37 10.89 9.13
N ILE A 247 -2.26 10.22 8.39
CA ILE A 247 -3.70 10.47 8.47
C ILE A 247 -4.27 9.96 9.80
N LYS A 248 -3.94 8.73 10.20
CA LYS A 248 -4.44 8.09 11.43
C LYS A 248 -4.02 8.82 12.70
N CYS A 249 -2.77 9.26 12.77
CA CYS A 249 -2.17 9.86 13.96
C CYS A 249 -2.18 11.39 13.92
N HIS A 250 -2.67 12.00 12.83
CA HIS A 250 -2.70 13.46 12.65
C HIS A 250 -1.34 14.14 12.84
N ARG A 251 -0.25 13.49 12.43
CA ARG A 251 1.11 14.03 12.50
C ARG A 251 1.96 13.60 11.31
N ASN A 252 2.96 14.38 10.93
CA ASN A 252 3.94 13.95 9.95
C ASN A 252 5.05 13.16 10.65
N PHE A 253 5.70 12.26 9.93
CA PHE A 253 6.85 11.51 10.43
C PHE A 253 8.13 12.02 9.76
N GLY A 254 9.23 12.12 10.51
CA GLY A 254 10.54 12.45 9.96
C GLY A 254 11.12 11.31 9.13
N PRO A 255 12.09 11.58 8.24
CA PRO A 255 13.05 10.54 7.90
C PRO A 255 13.84 10.21 9.17
N TRP A 256 14.17 8.94 9.41
CA TRP A 256 15.07 8.63 10.51
C TRP A 256 16.44 9.27 10.21
N TYR A 257 16.90 10.11 11.11
CA TYR A 257 18.27 10.58 11.11
C TYR A 257 19.09 9.55 11.86
N ASP A 258 20.10 8.98 11.20
CA ASP A 258 21.15 8.28 11.91
C ASP A 258 21.88 9.34 12.74
N GLU A 259 21.58 9.44 14.04
CA GLU A 259 22.32 10.30 14.98
C GLU A 259 23.82 9.89 15.07
N CYS A 260 24.26 8.88 14.32
CA CYS A 260 25.66 8.46 14.24
C CYS A 260 26.57 9.31 13.34
N SER A 261 26.10 10.42 12.74
CA SER A 261 26.96 11.21 11.83
C SER A 261 27.77 12.35 12.47
N ASP A 262 27.67 12.61 13.77
CA ASP A 262 28.46 13.65 14.44
C ASP A 262 29.07 13.18 15.78
N GLU A 263 30.10 12.32 15.71
CA GLU A 263 31.20 12.27 16.70
C GLU A 263 32.57 12.18 16.02
#